data_AF-A0A7T4X1B5-F1
#
_entry.id   AF-A0A7T4X1B5-F1
#
_cell.length_a   1.000
_cell.length_b   1.000
_cell.length_c   1.000
_cell.angle_alpha   90.00
_cell.angle_beta   90.00
_cell.angle_gamma   90.00
#
_symmetry.space_group_name_H-M   'P 1'
#
loop_
_entity.id
_entity.type
_entity.pdbx_description
1 polymer ?
#
loop_
_entity_poly.entity_id
_entity_poly.type
_entity_poly.pdbx_seq_one_letter_code
_entity_poly.pdbx_strand_id
1 'polypeptide(L)'
;MKRKEWSALIARYGRDEAIEFFETHKNDLDFEVISGPELGLTMVKMREHAQNSLFYIGEVLITETKIRSGQTVGVGLIKGEDETFSLALSFIDLVNKCSEFTEEFNMMIEKLSAIEDENVKERTERILQTKVSFDMMND
;
A
#
# COMPACT_ATOMS: atom_id res chain seq x y z
N MET A 1 -5.20 13.23 1.70
CA MET A 1 -5.62 11.87 1.28
C MET A 1 -5.93 11.02 2.51
N LYS A 2 -6.91 10.11 2.49
CA LYS A 2 -7.20 9.26 3.67
C LYS A 2 -6.11 8.21 3.85
N ARG A 3 -5.87 7.76 5.09
CA ARG A 3 -4.89 6.71 5.43
C ARG A 3 -4.96 5.48 4.52
N LYS A 4 -6.18 4.98 4.30
CA LYS A 4 -6.43 3.81 3.46
C LYS A 4 -5.97 4.01 2.01
N GLU A 5 -6.15 5.20 1.46
CA GLU A 5 -5.83 5.51 0.07
C GLU A 5 -4.31 5.57 -0.11
N TRP A 6 -3.60 6.33 0.73
CA TRP A 6 -2.15 6.48 0.60
C TRP A 6 -1.38 5.23 0.95
N SER A 7 -1.78 4.49 1.99
CA SER A 7 -1.09 3.25 2.35
C SER A 7 -1.24 2.20 1.25
N ALA A 8 -2.40 2.16 0.58
CA ALA A 8 -2.62 1.24 -0.52
C ALA A 8 -1.86 1.67 -1.80
N LEU A 9 -1.71 2.97 -2.05
CA LEU A 9 -0.91 3.50 -3.16
C LEU A 9 0.57 3.12 -2.98
N ILE A 10 1.14 3.44 -1.81
CA ILE A 10 2.54 3.11 -1.48
C ILE A 10 2.76 1.60 -1.55
N ALA A 11 1.86 0.79 -0.96
CA ALA A 11 1.97 -0.68 -1.01
C ALA A 11 1.97 -1.26 -2.43
N ARG A 12 1.38 -0.57 -3.42
CA ARG A 12 1.35 -1.02 -4.82
C ARG A 12 2.56 -0.54 -5.62
N TYR A 13 2.99 0.70 -5.43
CA TYR A 13 3.92 1.36 -6.36
C TYR A 13 5.13 2.03 -5.68
N GLY A 14 5.14 2.18 -4.37
CA GLY A 14 6.07 3.06 -3.65
C GLY A 14 7.03 2.34 -2.72
N ARG A 15 7.46 1.12 -3.05
CA ARG A 15 8.40 0.36 -2.22
C ARG A 15 9.70 1.14 -2.02
N ASP A 16 10.36 1.51 -3.10
CA ASP A 16 11.69 2.11 -3.05
C ASP A 16 11.60 3.55 -2.54
N GLU A 17 10.57 4.31 -2.95
CA GLU A 17 10.28 5.63 -2.40
C GLU A 17 10.05 5.61 -0.89
N ALA A 18 9.33 4.60 -0.37
CA ALA A 18 9.11 4.49 1.06
C ALA A 18 10.41 4.21 1.83
N ILE A 19 11.26 3.33 1.28
CA ILE A 19 12.55 3.00 1.88
C ILE A 19 13.47 4.23 1.85
N GLU A 20 13.52 4.96 0.73
CA GLU A 20 14.29 6.20 0.62
C GLU A 20 13.80 7.26 1.62
N PHE A 21 12.48 7.44 1.72
CA PHE A 21 11.86 8.34 2.68
C PHE A 21 12.23 7.97 4.13
N PHE A 22 12.19 6.68 4.46
CA PHE A 22 12.60 6.19 5.77
C PHE A 22 14.09 6.46 6.04
N GLU A 23 14.98 6.08 5.13
CA GLU A 23 16.42 6.26 5.31
C GLU A 23 16.82 7.74 5.45
N THR A 24 16.10 8.64 4.77
CA THR A 24 16.32 10.08 4.84
C THR A 24 15.98 10.65 6.22
N HIS A 25 14.85 10.24 6.82
CA HIS A 25 14.27 10.92 7.99
C HIS A 25 14.36 10.13 9.30
N LYS A 26 14.78 8.86 9.27
CA LYS A 26 14.78 7.98 10.47
C LYS A 26 15.64 8.51 11.64
N ASN A 27 16.61 9.39 11.37
CA ASN A 27 17.47 9.97 12.41
C ASN A 27 16.90 11.27 12.98
N ASP A 28 15.88 11.86 12.35
CA ASP A 28 15.27 13.13 12.75
C ASP A 28 14.10 12.94 13.73
N LEU A 29 13.67 11.70 13.94
CA LEU A 29 12.60 11.33 14.86
C LEU A 29 13.04 10.17 15.75
N ASP A 30 12.87 10.30 17.06
CA ASP A 30 13.07 9.19 18.00
C ASP A 30 11.85 8.25 17.98
N PHE A 31 12.10 6.96 17.75
CA PHE A 31 11.08 5.92 17.76
C PHE A 31 11.65 4.56 18.17
N GLU A 32 10.78 3.72 18.72
CA GLU A 32 11.09 2.33 19.08
C GLU A 32 10.28 1.34 18.24
N VAL A 33 10.86 0.17 17.97
CA VAL A 33 10.13 -0.94 17.36
C VAL A 33 9.40 -1.71 18.46
N ILE A 34 8.07 -1.73 18.37
CA ILE A 34 7.20 -2.43 19.34
C ILE A 34 7.10 -3.92 18.99
N SER A 35 6.97 -4.22 17.69
CA SER A 35 6.84 -5.59 17.18
C SER A 35 7.21 -5.66 15.70
N GLY A 36 7.76 -6.79 15.28
CA GLY A 36 8.18 -7.04 13.92
C GLY A 36 9.52 -6.39 13.54
N PRO A 37 9.92 -6.42 12.26
CA PRO A 37 9.19 -7.02 11.14
C PRO A 37 8.92 -8.51 11.35
N GLU A 38 7.65 -8.92 11.23
CA GLU A 38 7.23 -10.30 11.47
C GLU A 38 6.38 -10.81 10.30
N LEU A 39 6.67 -12.04 9.86
CA LEU A 39 5.87 -12.73 8.86
C LEU A 39 4.59 -13.27 9.47
N GLY A 40 3.48 -13.06 8.78
CA GLY A 40 2.18 -13.56 9.16
C GLY A 40 1.38 -14.04 7.96
N LEU A 41 0.25 -14.70 8.25
CA LEU A 41 -0.73 -15.09 7.25
C LEU A 41 -2.04 -14.38 7.55
N THR A 42 -2.68 -13.85 6.50
CA THR A 42 -4.03 -13.28 6.62
C THR A 42 -5.00 -14.04 5.73
N MET A 43 -6.17 -14.35 6.28
CA MET A 43 -7.22 -15.06 5.56
C MET A 43 -7.89 -14.16 4.53
N VAL A 44 -7.93 -14.61 3.28
CA VAL A 44 -8.68 -13.93 2.22
C VAL A 44 -10.14 -14.34 2.28
N LYS A 45 -11.00 -13.36 2.53
CA LYS A 45 -12.45 -13.54 2.63
C LYS A 45 -13.10 -13.07 1.33
N MET A 46 -13.97 -13.90 0.75
CA MET A 46 -14.86 -13.52 -0.35
C MET A 46 -16.32 -13.73 0.05
N ARG A 47 -17.24 -13.16 -0.73
CA ARG A 47 -18.65 -13.51 -0.66
C ARG A 47 -19.03 -14.29 -1.91
N GLU A 48 -19.59 -15.48 -1.71
CA GLU A 48 -20.08 -16.31 -2.82
C GLU A 48 -21.39 -15.72 -3.36
N HIS A 49 -21.53 -15.63 -4.69
CA HIS A 49 -22.65 -14.94 -5.33
C HIS A 49 -23.98 -15.70 -5.20
N ALA A 50 -23.96 -17.03 -5.08
CA ALA A 50 -25.19 -17.81 -5.02
C ALA A 50 -26.03 -17.55 -3.75
N GLN A 51 -25.38 -17.38 -2.58
CA GLN A 51 -26.06 -17.22 -1.28
C GLN A 51 -25.58 -16.01 -0.48
N ASN A 52 -24.69 -15.18 -1.04
CA ASN A 52 -24.04 -14.05 -0.38
C ASN A 52 -23.31 -14.42 0.94
N SER A 53 -22.90 -15.70 1.06
CA SER A 53 -22.27 -16.25 2.24
C SER A 53 -20.78 -15.92 2.28
N LEU A 54 -20.24 -15.71 3.49
CA LEU A 54 -18.80 -15.51 3.71
C LEU A 54 -18.05 -16.82 3.44
N PHE A 55 -17.05 -16.77 2.56
CA PHE A 55 -16.21 -17.90 2.21
C PHE A 55 -14.73 -17.53 2.33
N TYR A 56 -13.90 -18.46 2.78
CA TYR A 56 -12.48 -18.27 3.04
C TYR A 56 -11.69 -19.02 1.96
N ILE A 57 -11.11 -18.31 0.99
CA ILE A 57 -10.47 -18.93 -0.18
C ILE A 57 -9.02 -19.34 0.03
N GLY A 58 -8.42 -18.91 1.14
CA GLY A 58 -7.03 -19.22 1.47
C GLY A 58 -6.38 -18.11 2.27
N GLU A 59 -5.05 -18.14 2.29
CA GLU A 59 -4.19 -17.25 3.07
C GLU A 59 -3.24 -16.47 2.17
N VAL A 60 -2.85 -15.28 2.62
CA VAL A 60 -1.83 -14.45 1.98
C VAL A 60 -0.74 -14.16 3.01
N LEU A 61 0.50 -14.39 2.60
CA LEU A 61 1.69 -13.98 3.35
C LEU A 61 1.74 -12.45 3.45
N ILE A 62 2.00 -11.97 4.65
CA ILE A 62 2.15 -10.56 5.00
C ILE A 62 3.39 -10.36 5.87
N THR A 63 3.94 -9.15 5.85
CA THR A 63 4.92 -8.70 6.84
C THR A 63 4.35 -7.52 7.62
N GLU A 64 4.24 -7.64 8.94
CA GLU A 64 3.75 -6.58 9.82
C GLU A 64 4.90 -5.98 10.65
N THR A 65 4.94 -4.65 10.76
CA THR A 65 5.82 -3.91 11.66
C THR A 65 5.02 -2.86 12.41
N LYS A 66 5.26 -2.74 13.72
CA LYS A 66 4.68 -1.69 14.57
C LYS A 66 5.79 -0.93 15.27
N ILE A 67 5.75 0.39 15.16
CA ILE A 67 6.70 1.29 15.81
C ILE A 67 5.98 2.35 16.65
N ARG A 68 6.67 2.96 17.61
CA ARG A 68 6.12 3.99 18.49
C ARG A 68 7.05 5.19 18.58
N SER A 69 6.47 6.39 18.60
CA SER A 69 7.12 7.59 19.13
C SER A 69 6.19 8.28 20.12
N GLY A 70 6.62 8.42 21.37
CA GLY A 70 5.79 8.91 22.46
C GLY A 70 4.53 8.05 22.66
N GLN A 71 3.35 8.61 22.40
CA GLN A 71 2.06 7.92 22.49
C GLN A 71 1.52 7.47 21.11
N THR A 72 2.21 7.84 20.02
CA THR A 72 1.77 7.58 18.66
C THR A 72 2.35 6.27 18.17
N VAL A 73 1.51 5.41 17.59
CA VAL A 73 1.92 4.13 17.01
C VAL A 73 1.75 4.18 15.50
N GLY A 74 2.82 3.86 14.77
CA GLY A 74 2.81 3.62 13.33
C GLY A 74 2.72 2.12 13.03
N VAL A 75 1.98 1.76 11.98
CA VAL A 75 1.78 0.36 11.57
C VAL A 75 2.01 0.22 10.07
N GLY A 76 2.96 -0.65 9.72
CA GLY A 76 3.25 -1.07 8.35
C GLY A 76 2.78 -2.49 8.14
N LEU A 77 1.98 -2.69 7.09
CA LEU A 77 1.47 -4.00 6.69
C LEU A 77 1.60 -4.13 5.18
N ILE A 78 2.45 -5.05 4.73
CA ILE A 78 2.70 -5.29 3.30
C ILE A 78 2.40 -6.75 2.97
N LYS A 79 2.08 -7.00 1.69
CA LYS A 79 1.91 -8.37 1.16
C LYS A 79 3.28 -8.95 0.82
N GLY A 80 3.50 -10.22 1.18
CA GLY A 80 4.75 -10.93 0.96
C GLY A 80 5.73 -10.75 2.12
N GLU A 81 6.97 -11.17 1.86
CA GLU A 81 8.11 -11.05 2.77
C GLU A 81 8.95 -9.84 2.35
N ASP A 82 8.83 -8.75 3.09
CA ASP A 82 9.65 -7.54 2.90
C ASP A 82 9.73 -6.75 4.20
N GLU A 83 10.75 -7.07 5.00
CA GLU A 83 10.98 -6.46 6.30
C GLU A 83 11.29 -4.97 6.20
N THR A 84 12.16 -4.60 5.24
CA THR A 84 12.57 -3.21 5.03
C THR A 84 11.38 -2.35 4.63
N PHE A 85 10.55 -2.83 3.71
CA PHE A 85 9.38 -2.08 3.28
C PHE A 85 8.30 -2.00 4.36
N SER A 86 8.09 -3.08 5.14
CA SER A 86 7.16 -3.08 6.27
C SER A 86 7.57 -2.04 7.33
N LEU A 87 8.85 -1.97 7.67
CA LEU A 87 9.39 -0.97 8.60
C LEU A 87 9.24 0.45 8.03
N ALA A 88 9.63 0.67 6.78
CA ALA A 88 9.50 1.97 6.13
C ALA A 88 8.04 2.47 6.09
N LEU A 89 7.09 1.59 5.77
CA LEU A 89 5.67 1.92 5.77
C LEU A 89 5.15 2.21 7.19
N SER A 90 5.65 1.49 8.20
CA SER A 90 5.31 1.78 9.60
C SER A 90 5.81 3.15 10.06
N PHE A 91 6.98 3.58 9.57
CA PHE A 91 7.53 4.91 9.78
C PHE A 91 6.69 5.99 9.11
N ILE A 92 6.33 5.80 7.84
CA ILE A 92 5.45 6.73 7.12
C ILE A 92 4.10 6.89 7.85
N ASP A 93 3.52 5.80 8.35
CA ASP A 93 2.28 5.86 9.15
C ASP A 93 2.46 6.62 10.48
N LEU A 94 3.62 6.48 11.13
CA LEU A 94 3.95 7.20 12.36
C LEU A 94 4.08 8.71 12.09
N VAL A 95 4.92 9.11 11.13
CA VAL A 95 5.17 10.54 10.85
C VAL A 95 3.92 11.24 10.33
N ASN A 96 3.09 10.54 9.54
CA ASN A 96 1.83 11.10 9.06
C ASN A 96 0.86 11.40 10.22
N LYS A 97 0.84 10.56 11.27
CA LYS A 97 0.04 10.82 12.48
C LYS A 97 0.64 11.93 13.35
N CYS A 98 1.96 12.08 13.36
CA CYS A 98 2.65 13.17 14.04
C CYS A 98 2.64 14.49 13.24
N SER A 99 2.16 14.47 11.99
CA SER A 99 2.20 15.62 11.05
C SER A 99 3.63 16.08 10.71
N GLU A 100 4.61 15.17 10.79
CA GLU A 100 6.01 15.42 10.43
C GLU A 100 6.27 15.12 8.96
N PHE A 101 7.24 15.81 8.34
CA PHE A 101 7.67 15.61 6.95
C PHE A 101 6.52 15.67 5.93
N THR A 102 5.55 16.55 6.17
CA THR A 102 4.30 16.60 5.39
C THR A 102 4.55 17.00 3.94
N GLU A 103 5.52 17.88 3.68
CA GLU A 103 5.84 18.34 2.32
C GLU A 103 6.47 17.22 1.49
N GLU A 104 7.49 16.56 2.04
CA GLU A 104 8.19 15.44 1.43
C GLU A 104 7.24 14.26 1.21
N PHE A 105 6.36 13.99 2.18
CA PHE A 105 5.31 12.98 2.04
C PHE A 105 4.37 13.32 0.89
N ASN A 106 3.89 14.56 0.78
CA ASN A 106 2.99 14.97 -0.29
C ASN A 106 3.67 14.87 -1.67
N MET A 107 4.93 15.28 -1.79
CA MET A 107 5.71 15.13 -3.03
C MET A 107 5.85 13.66 -3.44
N MET A 108 6.15 12.77 -2.49
CA MET A 108 6.19 11.33 -2.73
C MET A 108 4.83 10.81 -3.23
N ILE A 109 3.73 11.20 -2.58
CA ILE A 109 2.38 10.77 -2.97
C ILE A 109 1.99 11.28 -4.36
N GLU A 110 2.31 12.53 -4.71
CA GLU A 110 2.06 13.07 -6.05
C GLU A 110 2.81 12.27 -7.12
N LYS A 111 4.10 11.99 -6.88
CA LYS A 111 4.91 11.15 -7.77
C LYS A 111 4.29 9.77 -7.96
N LEU A 112 3.91 9.09 -6.88
CA LEU A 112 3.32 7.77 -6.92
C LEU A 112 1.93 7.76 -7.59
N SER A 113 1.16 8.84 -7.44
CA SER A 113 -0.15 8.97 -8.08
C SER A 113 -0.02 9.06 -9.60
N ALA A 114 0.96 9.83 -10.10
CA ALA A 114 1.27 9.89 -11.53
C ALA A 114 1.70 8.52 -12.10
N ILE A 115 2.45 7.74 -11.32
CA ILE A 115 2.82 6.36 -11.69
C ILE A 115 1.58 5.46 -11.76
N GLU A 116 0.67 5.55 -10.79
CA GLU A 116 -0.59 4.78 -10.81
C GLU A 116 -1.44 5.13 -12.03
N ASP A 117 -1.60 6.42 -12.34
CA ASP A 117 -2.39 6.89 -13.48
C ASP A 117 -1.87 6.32 -14.81
N GLU A 118 -0.56 6.35 -15.05
CA GLU A 118 0.03 5.80 -16.27
C GLU A 118 -0.14 4.27 -16.32
N ASN A 119 0.09 3.56 -15.21
CA ASN A 119 -0.12 2.11 -15.15
C ASN A 119 -1.58 1.72 -15.41
N VAL A 120 -2.54 2.47 -14.87
CA VAL A 120 -3.98 2.25 -15.08
C VAL A 120 -4.33 2.49 -16.55
N LYS A 121 -3.81 3.55 -17.15
CA LYS A 121 -4.01 3.87 -18.57
C LYS A 121 -3.46 2.76 -19.48
N GLU A 122 -2.18 2.39 -19.34
CA GLU A 122 -1.55 1.33 -20.13
C GLU A 122 -2.27 -0.02 -19.97
N ARG A 123 -2.69 -0.35 -18.74
CA ARG A 123 -3.46 -1.57 -18.48
C ARG A 123 -4.82 -1.54 -19.17
N THR A 124 -5.50 -0.40 -19.14
CA THR A 124 -6.80 -0.22 -19.77
C THR A 124 -6.70 -0.35 -21.28
N GLU A 125 -5.70 0.29 -21.90
CA GLU A 125 -5.45 0.18 -23.34
C GLU A 125 -5.21 -1.28 -23.77
N ARG A 126 -4.40 -2.04 -23.02
CA ARG A 126 -4.18 -3.47 -23.26
C ARG A 126 -5.48 -4.30 -23.16
N ILE A 127 -6.32 -4.03 -22.18
CA ILE A 127 -7.61 -4.74 -22.02
C ILE A 127 -8.52 -4.42 -23.22
N LEU A 128 -8.58 -3.15 -23.65
CA LEU A 128 -9.44 -2.73 -24.76
C LEU A 128 -9.08 -3.38 -26.10
N GLN A 129 -7.82 -3.76 -26.32
CA GLN A 129 -7.41 -4.52 -27.51
C GLN A 129 -8.10 -5.90 -27.60
N THR A 130 -8.57 -6.45 -26.47
CA THR A 130 -9.31 -7.72 -26.41
C THR A 130 -10.83 -7.55 -26.40
N LYS A 131 -11.33 -6.32 -26.53
CA LYS A 131 -12.77 -6.05 -26.52
C LYS A 131 -13.40 -6.52 -27.83
N VAL A 132 -14.33 -7.46 -27.74
CA VAL A 132 -15.16 -7.88 -28.88
C VAL A 132 -16.25 -6.84 -29.12
N SER A 133 -16.33 -6.33 -30.35
CA SER A 133 -17.40 -5.43 -30.80
C SER A 133 -18.52 -6.24 -31.46
N PHE A 134 -19.77 -6.02 -31.02
CA PHE A 134 -20.97 -6.68 -31.56
C PHE A 134 -21.81 -5.78 -32.47
N ASP A 135 -21.36 -4.56 -32.75
CA ASP A 135 -22.06 -3.65 -33.65
C ASP A 135 -21.99 -4.20 -35.09
N MET A 136 -23.15 -4.59 -35.62
CA MET A 136 -23.30 -4.90 -37.05
C MET A 136 -23.32 -3.58 -37.82
N MET A 137 -22.39 -3.40 -38.76
CA MET A 137 -22.47 -2.37 -39.80
C MET A 137 -23.73 -2.66 -40.63
N ASN A 138 -24.85 -2.05 -40.28
CA ASN A 138 -26.00 -1.93 -41.16
C ASN A 138 -25.79 -0.65 -41.98
N ASP A 139 -25.33 -0.81 -43.22
CA ASP A 139 -25.59 0.13 -44.32
C ASP A 139 -26.96 -0.16 -44.93
#